data_AF-A0AAU2J9A9-F1
#
_entry.id   AF-A0AAU2J9A9-F1
#
_cell.length_a   1.000
_cell.length_b   1.000
_cell.length_c   1.000
_cell.angle_alpha   90.00
_cell.angle_beta   90.00
_cell.angle_gamma   90.00
#
_symmetry.space_group_name_H-M   'P 1'
#
loop_
_entity.id
_entity.type
_entity.pdbx_description
1 polymer ?
#
loop_
_entity_poly.entity_id
_entity_poly.type
_entity_poly.pdbx_seq_one_letter_code
_entity_poly.pdbx_strand_id
1 'polypeptide(L)'
;MAPNPAPNGPQETPPGNPGGPATGTAVTPEGTVTVQEPAAKEPPAQPAGRDARFTAADLERVRQEEKDKLYSRLSKVDERSEALEAELQTLREQRQAREAEETQRKQAAEDAAKAKSEAEMSAKRLLEERSSEWERRFEQIQQEREQERATLAKESEYNKLRAYIQERAGAERDHIAPELVDLIAGNTPEEVDASIEVLKDKTSQIFQSVQSAQETARSQLRGVAATGYTGNGPTDSESGSRQLSAEDIKNMSMPEFAKYRSQLLGAASKSSNRGLFD
;
A
#
# COMPACT_ATOMS: atom_id res chain seq x y z
N MET A 1 24.33 16.25 20.19
CA MET A 1 24.19 16.11 21.66
C MET A 1 22.80 15.57 21.93
N ALA A 2 22.55 14.39 22.48
CA ALA A 2 23.31 13.18 22.78
C ALA A 2 22.26 12.03 22.82
N PRO A 3 22.62 10.79 22.50
CA PRO A 3 21.68 9.67 22.39
C PRO A 3 21.35 9.04 23.75
N ASN A 4 20.10 8.56 23.92
CA ASN A 4 19.66 7.82 25.11
C ASN A 4 19.84 6.29 24.87
N PRO A 5 20.37 5.52 25.83
CA PRO A 5 20.84 4.15 25.60
C PRO A 5 19.77 3.06 25.81
N ALA A 6 20.10 1.89 25.26
CA ALA A 6 19.33 0.65 25.16
C ALA A 6 19.01 -0.06 26.51
N PRO A 7 18.03 -0.99 26.54
CA PRO A 7 17.64 -1.75 27.72
C PRO A 7 18.52 -3.00 28.01
N ASN A 8 18.66 -3.27 29.31
CA ASN A 8 19.33 -4.41 29.94
C ASN A 8 18.86 -5.79 29.41
N GLY A 9 19.82 -6.64 29.02
CA GLY A 9 19.66 -8.09 28.94
C GLY A 9 20.21 -8.79 30.20
N PRO A 10 19.68 -9.97 30.59
CA PRO A 10 20.22 -10.76 31.69
C PRO A 10 21.44 -11.60 31.31
N GLN A 11 22.25 -11.88 32.33
CA GLN A 11 23.67 -12.24 32.33
C GLN A 11 23.96 -13.70 31.95
N GLU A 12 25.01 -13.88 31.15
CA GLU A 12 25.76 -15.13 30.98
C GLU A 12 26.67 -15.37 32.19
N THR A 13 26.75 -16.62 32.65
CA THR A 13 27.70 -17.06 33.69
C THR A 13 28.96 -17.63 33.03
N PRO A 14 30.17 -17.35 33.58
CA PRO A 14 31.44 -17.78 32.99
C PRO A 14 31.90 -19.18 33.45
N PRO A 15 32.69 -19.90 32.62
CA PRO A 15 33.25 -21.21 32.96
C PRO A 15 34.51 -21.10 33.84
N GLY A 16 34.58 -21.96 34.86
CA GLY A 16 35.74 -22.13 35.74
C GLY A 16 36.94 -22.80 35.06
N ASN A 17 38.11 -22.29 35.42
CA ASN A 17 39.43 -22.33 34.78
C ASN A 17 40.23 -23.65 35.02
N PRO A 18 41.31 -23.94 34.24
CA PRO A 18 42.14 -25.14 34.28
C PRO A 18 43.41 -24.98 35.13
N GLY A 19 44.04 -26.09 35.51
CA GLY A 19 45.35 -26.08 36.19
C GLY A 19 46.06 -27.43 36.13
N GLY A 20 47.15 -27.49 35.36
CA GLY A 20 48.09 -28.62 35.24
C GLY A 20 49.20 -28.65 36.32
N PRO A 21 50.25 -29.48 36.14
CA PRO A 21 50.84 -30.32 37.20
C PRO A 21 52.15 -29.80 37.80
N ALA A 22 52.52 -30.26 39.00
CA ALA A 22 53.92 -30.29 39.46
C ALA A 22 54.18 -31.37 40.54
N THR A 23 55.30 -32.06 40.33
CA THR A 23 56.00 -33.11 41.08
C THR A 23 56.57 -32.70 42.44
N GLY A 24 56.79 -33.67 43.35
CA GLY A 24 57.93 -33.62 44.30
C GLY A 24 57.74 -34.14 45.73
N THR A 25 57.91 -35.46 45.91
CA THR A 25 58.67 -36.18 46.96
C THR A 25 58.64 -35.73 48.43
N ALA A 26 58.18 -36.60 49.36
CA ALA A 26 59.00 -37.30 50.38
C ALA A 26 58.19 -37.90 51.57
N VAL A 27 58.32 -39.23 51.73
CA VAL A 27 58.53 -40.02 52.98
C VAL A 27 57.32 -40.26 53.94
N THR A 28 56.62 -41.42 53.89
CA THR A 28 56.74 -42.72 54.65
C THR A 28 56.31 -42.71 56.14
N PRO A 29 55.96 -43.86 56.78
CA PRO A 29 54.75 -44.70 56.64
C PRO A 29 54.04 -44.94 58.01
N GLU A 30 52.82 -45.51 58.03
CA GLU A 30 52.40 -46.49 59.07
C GLU A 30 50.97 -46.99 58.79
N GLY A 31 50.82 -48.30 58.67
CA GLY A 31 49.57 -48.96 58.28
C GLY A 31 49.78 -50.45 58.07
N THR A 32 50.20 -51.11 59.14
CA THR A 32 50.51 -52.54 59.22
C THR A 32 49.25 -53.37 58.94
N VAL A 33 49.16 -53.95 57.74
CA VAL A 33 48.21 -55.04 57.47
C VAL A 33 48.99 -56.35 57.52
N THR A 34 48.76 -57.07 58.62
CA THR A 34 49.31 -58.38 58.93
C THR A 34 48.93 -59.37 57.84
N VAL A 35 49.88 -59.72 56.97
CA VAL A 35 49.77 -60.90 56.10
C VAL A 35 50.04 -62.11 56.98
N GLN A 36 48.97 -62.82 57.33
CA GLN A 36 49.07 -64.11 57.98
C GLN A 36 49.57 -65.14 56.97
N GLU A 37 50.84 -65.50 57.13
CA GLU A 37 51.50 -66.64 56.53
C GLU A 37 50.82 -67.94 57.00
N PRO A 38 50.23 -68.75 56.10
CA PRO A 38 49.94 -70.14 56.46
C PRO A 38 51.23 -70.94 56.32
N ALA A 39 51.61 -71.52 57.45
CA ALA A 39 52.71 -72.45 57.64
C ALA A 39 52.87 -73.47 56.50
N ALA A 40 54.14 -73.75 56.20
CA ALA A 40 54.61 -74.86 55.39
C ALA A 40 53.85 -76.16 55.73
N LYS A 41 53.04 -76.63 54.76
CA LYS A 41 52.66 -78.04 54.67
C LYS A 41 53.72 -78.75 53.86
N GLU A 42 54.19 -79.85 54.42
CA GLU A 42 55.11 -80.83 53.83
C GLU A 42 54.80 -81.11 52.35
N PRO A 43 55.82 -81.37 51.52
CA PRO A 43 55.62 -81.79 50.14
C PRO A 43 54.91 -83.16 50.13
N PRO A 44 53.68 -83.29 49.59
CA PRO A 44 53.16 -84.62 49.30
C PRO A 44 54.01 -85.22 48.19
N ALA A 45 54.47 -86.44 48.45
CA ALA A 45 55.27 -87.27 47.55
C ALA A 45 54.78 -87.17 46.10
N GLN A 46 55.72 -86.90 45.19
CA GLN A 46 55.53 -87.19 43.76
C GLN A 46 55.24 -88.69 43.62
N PRO A 47 54.07 -89.10 43.11
CA PRO A 47 53.94 -90.47 42.63
C PRO A 47 54.80 -90.59 41.36
N ALA A 48 55.87 -91.37 41.49
CA ALA A 48 56.64 -91.85 40.36
C ALA A 48 55.72 -92.54 39.35
N GLY A 49 55.88 -92.17 38.08
CA GLY A 49 55.58 -93.01 36.93
C GLY A 49 54.10 -93.35 36.67
N ARG A 50 53.44 -92.50 35.90
CA ARG A 50 52.69 -92.97 34.73
C ARG A 50 52.98 -92.00 33.60
N ASP A 51 53.41 -92.51 32.45
CA ASP A 51 53.20 -91.80 31.19
C ASP A 51 51.72 -91.42 31.18
N ALA A 52 51.38 -90.15 31.44
CA ALA A 52 50.01 -89.67 31.44
C ALA A 52 49.55 -89.57 29.98
N ARG A 53 49.38 -90.73 29.34
CA ARG A 53 48.81 -90.84 28.00
C ARG A 53 47.30 -90.71 28.19
N PHE A 54 46.76 -89.56 27.79
CA PHE A 54 45.33 -89.33 27.75
C PHE A 54 44.63 -90.50 27.06
N THR A 55 43.63 -91.10 27.69
CA THR A 55 42.83 -92.15 27.06
C THR A 55 41.83 -91.52 26.08
N ALA A 56 41.34 -92.30 25.10
CA ALA A 56 40.36 -91.79 24.13
C ALA A 56 39.08 -91.23 24.81
N ALA A 57 38.63 -91.86 25.89
CA ALA A 57 37.48 -91.42 26.68
C ALA A 57 37.73 -90.08 27.40
N ASP A 58 38.95 -89.82 27.88
CA ASP A 58 39.30 -88.54 28.52
C ASP A 58 39.30 -87.39 27.51
N LEU A 59 39.78 -87.63 26.29
CA LEU A 59 39.73 -86.63 25.21
C LEU A 59 38.31 -86.34 24.75
N GLU A 60 37.41 -87.33 24.74
CA GLU A 60 36.00 -87.11 24.40
C GLU A 60 35.27 -86.27 25.45
N ARG A 61 35.52 -86.53 26.74
CA ARG A 61 34.97 -85.73 27.84
C ARG A 61 35.45 -84.28 27.80
N VAL A 62 36.75 -84.04 27.59
CA VAL A 62 37.28 -82.68 27.42
C VAL A 62 36.65 -81.98 26.21
N ARG A 63 36.48 -82.68 25.09
CA ARG A 63 35.80 -82.12 23.90
C ARG A 63 34.33 -81.77 24.17
N GLN A 64 33.61 -82.57 24.97
CA GLN A 64 32.23 -82.26 25.35
C GLN A 64 32.19 -81.01 26.23
N GLU A 65 33.03 -80.92 27.26
CA GLU A 65 33.12 -79.74 28.13
C GLU A 65 33.54 -78.47 27.37
N GLU A 66 34.46 -78.58 26.40
CA GLU A 66 34.85 -77.47 25.53
C GLU A 66 33.71 -77.06 24.60
N LYS A 67 32.98 -78.01 24.01
CA LYS A 67 31.81 -77.73 23.18
C LYS A 67 30.72 -77.02 23.99
N ASP A 68 30.36 -77.51 25.17
CA ASP A 68 29.32 -76.90 26.01
C ASP A 68 29.70 -75.46 26.40
N LYS A 69 30.98 -75.22 26.73
CA LYS A 69 31.51 -73.87 27.00
C LYS A 69 31.51 -72.98 25.76
N LEU A 70 31.81 -73.51 24.58
CA LEU A 70 31.83 -72.74 23.33
C LEU A 70 30.42 -72.42 22.83
N TYR A 71 29.50 -73.38 22.85
CA TYR A 71 28.10 -73.15 22.45
C TYR A 71 27.39 -72.19 23.41
N SER A 72 27.63 -72.30 24.72
CA SER A 72 27.07 -71.33 25.68
C SER A 72 27.68 -69.93 25.57
N ARG A 73 28.90 -69.79 25.03
CA ARG A 73 29.47 -68.48 24.68
C ARG A 73 28.90 -67.96 23.38
N LEU A 74 28.75 -68.82 22.37
CA LEU A 74 28.18 -68.46 21.08
C LEU A 74 26.73 -68.00 21.24
N SER A 75 25.90 -68.73 22.01
CA SER A 75 24.52 -68.33 22.29
C SER A 75 24.43 -66.96 22.98
N LYS A 76 25.33 -66.68 23.93
CA LYS A 76 25.41 -65.35 24.58
C LYS A 76 25.87 -64.24 23.66
N VAL A 77 26.68 -64.55 22.64
CA VAL A 77 27.07 -63.57 21.62
C VAL A 77 25.91 -63.32 20.68
N ASP A 78 25.20 -64.37 20.26
CA ASP A 78 24.01 -64.27 19.41
C ASP A 78 22.91 -63.44 20.09
N GLU A 79 22.60 -63.71 21.37
CA GLU A 79 21.67 -62.92 22.19
C GLU A 79 22.09 -61.44 22.27
N ARG A 80 23.38 -61.16 22.36
CA ARG A 80 23.90 -59.78 22.39
C ARG A 80 23.82 -59.12 21.03
N SER A 81 24.08 -59.83 19.93
CA SER A 81 23.90 -59.27 18.58
C SER A 81 22.44 -58.96 18.31
N GLU A 82 21.51 -59.84 18.68
CA GLU A 82 20.07 -59.58 18.53
C GLU A 82 19.63 -58.36 19.36
N ALA A 83 20.11 -58.23 20.60
CA ALA A 83 19.83 -57.07 21.44
C ALA A 83 20.39 -55.76 20.85
N LEU A 84 21.62 -55.78 20.31
CA LEU A 84 22.24 -54.62 19.66
C LEU A 84 21.53 -54.26 18.35
N GLU A 85 21.11 -55.24 17.56
CA GLU A 85 20.35 -55.00 16.33
C GLU A 85 18.99 -54.37 16.62
N ALA A 86 18.29 -54.85 17.65
CA ALA A 86 17.04 -54.25 18.11
C ALA A 86 17.25 -52.80 18.60
N GLU A 87 18.30 -52.54 19.38
CA GLU A 87 18.63 -51.17 19.83
C GLU A 87 18.95 -50.26 18.64
N LEU A 88 19.75 -50.71 17.67
CA LEU A 88 20.04 -49.96 16.46
C LEU A 88 18.79 -49.67 15.62
N GLN A 89 17.86 -50.64 15.53
CA GLN A 89 16.60 -50.44 14.83
C GLN A 89 15.76 -49.37 15.53
N THR A 90 15.58 -49.45 16.85
CA THR A 90 14.84 -48.42 17.61
C THR A 90 15.47 -47.05 17.48
N LEU A 91 16.81 -46.96 17.50
CA LEU A 91 17.52 -45.69 17.36
C LEU A 91 17.35 -45.10 15.94
N ARG A 92 17.33 -45.94 14.90
CA ARG A 92 17.05 -45.51 13.53
C ARG A 92 15.63 -44.99 13.39
N GLU A 93 14.64 -45.71 13.92
CA GLU A 93 13.24 -45.29 13.91
C GLU A 93 13.05 -43.96 14.67
N GLN A 94 13.67 -43.80 15.84
CA GLN A 94 13.63 -42.55 16.60
C GLN A 94 14.28 -41.37 15.84
N ARG A 95 15.42 -41.60 15.17
CA ARG A 95 16.06 -40.56 14.34
C ARG A 95 15.18 -40.16 13.16
N GLN A 96 14.64 -41.14 12.44
CA GLN A 96 13.73 -40.90 11.33
C GLN A 96 12.48 -40.16 11.78
N ALA A 97 11.90 -40.52 12.92
CA ALA A 97 10.75 -39.83 13.49
C ALA A 97 11.07 -38.37 13.85
N ARG A 98 12.23 -38.11 14.47
CA ARG A 98 12.68 -36.74 14.79
C ARG A 98 12.94 -35.91 13.53
N GLU A 99 13.63 -36.47 12.54
CA GLU A 99 13.89 -35.80 11.27
C GLU A 99 12.57 -35.51 10.51
N ALA A 100 11.62 -36.44 10.51
CA ALA A 100 10.30 -36.25 9.94
C ALA A 100 9.50 -35.14 10.68
N GLU A 101 9.53 -35.12 12.02
CA GLU A 101 8.87 -34.07 12.80
C GLU A 101 9.51 -32.70 12.60
N GLU A 102 10.85 -32.62 12.57
CA GLU A 102 11.56 -31.37 12.30
C GLU A 102 11.30 -30.85 10.89
N THR A 103 11.29 -31.73 9.88
CA THR A 103 10.98 -31.33 8.50
C THR A 103 9.54 -30.88 8.36
N GLN A 104 8.58 -31.57 8.97
CA GLN A 104 7.18 -31.14 9.00
C GLN A 104 7.01 -29.80 9.72
N ARG A 105 7.69 -29.58 10.86
CA ARG A 105 7.66 -28.30 11.57
C ARG A 105 8.25 -27.16 10.75
N LYS A 106 9.38 -27.40 10.06
CA LYS A 106 10.01 -26.42 9.18
C LYS A 106 9.09 -26.07 8.00
N GLN A 107 8.52 -27.08 7.33
CA GLN A 107 7.56 -26.89 6.24
C GLN A 107 6.31 -26.12 6.70
N ALA A 108 5.70 -26.52 7.81
CA ALA A 108 4.54 -25.82 8.35
C ALA A 108 4.85 -24.36 8.74
N ALA A 109 6.04 -24.09 9.27
CA ALA A 109 6.48 -22.73 9.58
C ALA A 109 6.71 -21.90 8.31
N GLU A 110 7.34 -22.48 7.28
CA GLU A 110 7.54 -21.82 5.98
C GLU A 110 6.22 -21.52 5.29
N ASP A 111 5.28 -22.47 5.26
CA ASP A 111 3.98 -22.29 4.63
C ASP A 111 3.13 -21.27 5.40
N ALA A 112 3.19 -21.27 6.74
CA ALA A 112 2.56 -20.23 7.55
C ALA A 112 3.17 -18.84 7.30
N ALA A 113 4.49 -18.75 7.10
CA ALA A 113 5.15 -17.49 6.77
C ALA A 113 4.76 -17.00 5.36
N LYS A 114 4.71 -17.89 4.38
CA LYS A 114 4.23 -17.57 3.02
C LYS A 114 2.78 -17.09 3.04
N ALA A 115 1.89 -17.82 3.70
CA ALA A 115 0.47 -17.46 3.82
C ALA A 115 0.29 -16.08 4.48
N LYS A 116 1.06 -15.77 5.53
CA LYS A 116 1.08 -14.43 6.15
C LYS A 116 1.55 -13.36 5.17
N SER A 117 2.63 -13.62 4.43
CA SER A 117 3.15 -12.65 3.45
C SER A 117 2.15 -12.38 2.32
N GLU A 118 1.44 -13.40 1.83
CA GLU A 118 0.40 -13.27 0.81
C GLU A 118 -0.82 -12.49 1.35
N ALA A 119 -1.24 -12.76 2.58
CA ALA A 119 -2.29 -12.02 3.26
C ALA A 119 -1.90 -10.54 3.48
N GLU A 120 -0.67 -10.25 3.87
CA GLU A 120 -0.19 -8.88 4.01
C GLU A 120 -0.09 -8.14 2.68
N MET A 121 0.39 -8.80 1.63
CA MET A 121 0.47 -8.20 0.29
C MET A 121 -0.91 -7.92 -0.29
N SER A 122 -1.88 -8.83 -0.11
CA SER A 122 -3.27 -8.60 -0.52
C SER A 122 -3.93 -7.47 0.27
N ALA A 123 -3.71 -7.40 1.59
CA ALA A 123 -4.21 -6.30 2.41
C ALA A 123 -3.62 -4.94 2.00
N LYS A 124 -2.32 -4.88 1.70
CA LYS A 124 -1.66 -3.66 1.19
C LYS A 124 -2.24 -3.22 -0.15
N ARG A 125 -2.50 -4.15 -1.08
CA ARG A 125 -3.13 -3.84 -2.37
C ARG A 125 -4.53 -3.26 -2.20
N LEU A 126 -5.34 -3.84 -1.32
CA LEU A 126 -6.68 -3.31 -1.03
C LEU A 126 -6.61 -1.90 -0.43
N LEU A 127 -5.63 -1.64 0.45
CA LEU A 127 -5.42 -0.31 1.00
C LEU A 127 -5.01 0.70 -0.08
N GLU A 128 -4.08 0.31 -0.96
CA GLU A 128 -3.60 1.15 -2.05
C GLU A 128 -4.74 1.48 -3.04
N GLU A 129 -5.52 0.47 -3.45
CA GLU A 129 -6.69 0.66 -4.29
C GLU A 129 -7.67 1.65 -3.66
N ARG A 130 -8.03 1.44 -2.38
CA ARG A 130 -8.89 2.37 -1.65
C ARG A 130 -8.28 3.78 -1.59
N SER A 131 -7.01 3.92 -1.24
CA SER A 131 -6.37 5.25 -1.21
C SER A 131 -6.42 5.94 -2.57
N SER A 132 -6.21 5.21 -3.66
CA SER A 132 -6.29 5.78 -5.01
C SER A 132 -7.70 6.21 -5.39
N GLU A 133 -8.73 5.47 -4.97
CA GLU A 133 -10.12 5.86 -5.15
C GLU A 133 -10.46 7.13 -4.36
N TRP A 134 -9.99 7.22 -3.12
CA TRP A 134 -10.18 8.40 -2.28
C TRP A 134 -9.46 9.62 -2.84
N GLU A 135 -8.23 9.46 -3.32
CA GLU A 135 -7.47 10.54 -3.97
C GLU A 135 -8.19 11.05 -5.21
N ARG A 136 -8.65 10.15 -6.09
CA ARG A 136 -9.46 10.51 -7.27
C ARG A 136 -10.75 11.23 -6.91
N ARG A 137 -11.48 10.75 -5.90
CA ARG A 137 -12.71 11.40 -5.40
C ARG A 137 -12.40 12.77 -4.82
N PHE A 138 -11.30 12.90 -4.10
CA PHE A 138 -10.87 14.16 -3.51
C PHE A 138 -10.51 15.18 -4.59
N GLU A 139 -9.72 14.78 -5.59
CA GLU A 139 -9.39 15.61 -6.75
C GLU A 139 -10.66 16.07 -7.49
N GLN A 140 -11.62 15.17 -7.69
CA GLN A 140 -12.90 15.51 -8.31
C GLN A 140 -13.67 16.56 -7.48
N ILE A 141 -13.78 16.36 -6.17
CA ILE A 141 -14.46 17.32 -5.27
C ILE A 141 -13.76 18.68 -5.29
N GLN A 142 -12.43 18.70 -5.33
CA GLN A 142 -11.67 19.95 -5.39
C GLN A 142 -11.90 20.68 -6.71
N GLN A 143 -11.90 19.97 -7.84
CA GLN A 143 -12.21 20.54 -9.15
C GLN A 143 -13.64 21.11 -9.20
N GLU A 144 -14.62 20.36 -8.68
CA GLU A 144 -16.02 20.82 -8.60
C GLU A 144 -16.13 22.10 -7.74
N ARG A 145 -15.49 22.15 -6.57
CA ARG A 145 -15.49 23.34 -5.70
C ARG A 145 -14.77 24.54 -6.32
N GLU A 146 -13.71 24.31 -7.08
CA GLU A 146 -13.02 25.39 -7.79
C GLU A 146 -13.86 25.95 -8.93
N GLN A 147 -14.55 25.08 -9.68
CA GLN A 147 -15.49 25.49 -10.71
C GLN A 147 -16.67 26.26 -10.11
N GLU A 148 -17.26 25.78 -9.01
CA GLU A 148 -18.33 26.47 -8.28
C GLU A 148 -17.89 27.85 -7.78
N ARG A 149 -16.69 27.95 -7.18
CA ARG A 149 -16.16 29.25 -6.75
C ARG A 149 -15.91 30.21 -7.92
N ALA A 150 -15.36 29.71 -9.03
CA ALA A 150 -15.11 30.52 -10.22
C ALA A 150 -16.43 31.02 -10.85
N THR A 151 -17.43 30.14 -10.97
CA THR A 151 -18.75 30.51 -11.50
C THR A 151 -19.47 31.52 -10.62
N LEU A 152 -19.45 31.35 -9.30
CA LEU A 152 -20.05 32.29 -8.36
C LEU A 152 -19.35 33.66 -8.37
N ALA A 153 -18.02 33.68 -8.46
CA ALA A 153 -17.26 34.92 -8.58
C ALA A 153 -17.66 35.67 -9.86
N LYS A 154 -17.68 34.99 -11.00
CA LYS A 154 -18.11 35.55 -12.28
C LYS A 154 -19.56 36.01 -12.29
N GLU A 155 -20.45 35.25 -11.67
CA GLU A 155 -21.85 35.65 -11.50
C GLU A 155 -21.97 36.94 -10.70
N SER A 156 -21.14 37.11 -9.65
CA SER A 156 -21.11 38.35 -8.89
C SER A 156 -20.63 39.55 -9.73
N GLU A 157 -19.61 39.35 -10.56
CA GLU A 157 -19.08 40.38 -11.49
C GLU A 157 -20.13 40.75 -12.54
N TYR A 158 -20.74 39.75 -13.17
CA TYR A 158 -21.79 39.93 -14.16
C TYR A 158 -22.99 40.71 -13.60
N ASN A 159 -23.44 40.36 -12.40
CA ASN A 159 -24.57 41.05 -11.76
C ASN A 159 -24.24 42.49 -11.39
N LYS A 160 -23.01 42.76 -10.90
CA LYS A 160 -22.54 44.13 -10.63
C LYS A 160 -22.51 44.95 -11.91
N LEU A 161 -21.96 44.40 -13.00
CA LEU A 161 -21.88 45.08 -14.28
C LEU A 161 -23.28 45.35 -14.86
N ARG A 162 -24.19 44.39 -14.78
CA ARG A 162 -25.58 44.57 -15.24
C ARG A 162 -26.32 45.65 -14.45
N ALA A 163 -26.14 45.68 -13.13
CA ALA A 163 -26.69 46.73 -12.28
C ALA A 163 -26.13 48.10 -12.67
N TYR A 164 -24.82 48.18 -12.91
CA TYR A 164 -24.15 49.40 -13.37
C TYR A 164 -24.70 49.88 -14.73
N ILE A 165 -24.82 48.98 -15.71
CA ILE A 165 -25.40 49.30 -17.02
C ILE A 165 -26.82 49.84 -16.85
N GLN A 166 -27.66 49.19 -16.03
CA GLN A 166 -29.04 49.62 -15.81
C GLN A 166 -29.13 50.99 -15.14
N GLU A 167 -28.27 51.26 -14.16
CA GLU A 167 -28.19 52.56 -13.48
C GLU A 167 -27.76 53.66 -14.44
N ARG A 168 -26.67 53.45 -15.19
CA ARG A 168 -26.13 54.43 -16.14
C ARG A 168 -27.05 54.65 -17.33
N ALA A 169 -27.62 53.59 -17.90
CA ALA A 169 -28.61 53.69 -18.97
C ALA A 169 -29.89 54.41 -18.50
N GLY A 170 -30.29 54.23 -17.23
CA GLY A 170 -31.40 54.97 -16.64
C GLY A 170 -31.10 56.46 -16.45
N ALA A 171 -29.90 56.80 -16.00
CA ALA A 171 -29.45 58.17 -15.82
C ALA A 171 -29.30 58.94 -17.15
N GLU A 172 -28.84 58.27 -18.21
CA GLU A 172 -28.61 58.87 -19.53
C GLU A 172 -29.78 58.63 -20.51
N ARG A 173 -30.93 58.15 -20.01
CA ARG A 173 -32.09 57.74 -20.83
C ARG A 173 -32.63 58.86 -21.72
N ASP A 174 -32.52 60.11 -21.27
CA ASP A 174 -32.99 61.28 -22.03
C ASP A 174 -32.04 61.67 -23.17
N HIS A 175 -30.80 61.18 -23.15
CA HIS A 175 -29.75 61.51 -24.12
C HIS A 175 -29.50 60.41 -25.16
N ILE A 176 -30.04 59.21 -24.94
CA ILE A 176 -29.87 58.05 -25.82
C ILE A 176 -31.23 57.69 -26.42
N ALA A 177 -31.27 57.41 -27.73
CA ALA A 177 -32.49 56.93 -28.36
C ALA A 177 -32.93 55.58 -27.72
N PRO A 178 -34.23 55.37 -27.44
CA PRO A 178 -34.72 54.14 -26.81
C PRO A 178 -34.28 52.85 -27.50
N GLU A 179 -34.19 52.86 -28.84
CA GLU A 179 -33.76 51.71 -29.66
C GLU A 179 -32.27 51.37 -29.51
N LEU A 180 -31.47 52.31 -29.02
CA LEU A 180 -30.01 52.16 -28.88
C LEU A 180 -29.59 51.75 -27.47
N VAL A 181 -30.50 51.78 -26.49
CA VAL A 181 -30.21 51.41 -25.09
C VAL A 181 -29.78 49.94 -24.98
N ASP A 182 -30.33 49.06 -25.80
CA ASP A 182 -29.98 47.63 -25.82
C ASP A 182 -28.56 47.36 -26.38
N LEU A 183 -27.97 48.33 -27.08
CA LEU A 183 -26.62 48.21 -27.64
C LEU A 183 -25.51 48.57 -26.65
N ILE A 184 -25.84 48.95 -25.41
CA ILE A 184 -24.85 49.24 -24.36
C ILE A 184 -24.19 47.93 -23.95
N ALA A 185 -22.91 47.76 -24.32
CA ALA A 185 -22.13 46.56 -24.03
C ALA A 185 -20.72 46.92 -23.56
N GLY A 186 -20.14 46.06 -22.72
CA GLY A 186 -18.77 46.19 -22.22
C GLY A 186 -18.44 45.05 -21.24
N ASN A 187 -17.16 44.83 -20.98
CA ASN A 187 -16.68 43.88 -19.96
C ASN A 187 -16.39 44.56 -18.62
N THR A 188 -16.15 45.87 -18.64
CA THR A 188 -15.86 46.68 -17.45
C THR A 188 -16.76 47.93 -17.41
N PRO A 189 -16.90 48.57 -16.23
CA PRO A 189 -17.64 49.83 -16.12
C PRO A 189 -17.14 50.92 -17.09
N GLU A 190 -15.83 50.99 -17.31
CA GLU A 190 -15.22 51.99 -18.19
C GLU A 190 -15.55 51.74 -19.66
N GLU A 191 -15.57 50.48 -20.09
CA GLU A 191 -16.00 50.11 -21.45
C GLU A 191 -17.48 50.43 -21.65
N VAL A 192 -18.31 50.24 -20.62
CA VAL A 192 -19.73 50.61 -20.64
C VAL A 192 -19.91 52.12 -20.79
N ASP A 193 -19.16 52.92 -20.03
CA ASP A 193 -19.23 54.39 -20.15
C ASP A 193 -18.76 54.88 -21.52
N ALA A 194 -17.69 54.29 -22.06
CA ALA A 194 -17.25 54.59 -23.43
C ALA A 194 -18.32 54.22 -24.46
N SER A 195 -19.00 53.08 -24.30
CA SER A 195 -20.12 52.71 -25.16
C SER A 195 -21.28 53.69 -25.05
N ILE A 196 -21.60 54.17 -23.85
CA ILE A 196 -22.66 55.15 -23.62
C ILE A 196 -22.36 56.47 -24.32
N GLU A 197 -21.13 56.98 -24.21
CA GLU A 197 -20.72 58.21 -24.89
C GLU A 197 -20.83 58.07 -26.43
N VAL A 198 -20.38 56.94 -26.99
CA VAL A 198 -20.54 56.66 -28.42
C VAL A 198 -22.02 56.62 -28.84
N LEU A 199 -22.92 56.13 -27.98
CA LEU A 199 -24.35 56.06 -28.28
C LEU A 199 -25.06 57.42 -28.14
N LYS A 200 -24.61 58.28 -27.22
CA LYS A 200 -25.05 59.69 -27.13
C LYS A 200 -24.67 60.45 -28.39
N ASP A 201 -23.41 60.31 -28.83
CA ASP A 201 -22.93 60.90 -30.08
C ASP A 201 -23.74 60.42 -31.28
N LYS A 202 -23.94 59.10 -31.41
CA LYS A 202 -24.77 58.52 -32.49
C LYS A 202 -26.20 59.00 -32.44
N THR A 203 -26.80 59.15 -31.26
CA THR A 203 -28.16 59.67 -31.10
C THR A 203 -28.24 61.10 -31.61
N SER A 204 -27.28 61.96 -31.25
CA SER A 204 -27.22 63.34 -31.74
C SER A 204 -27.06 63.42 -33.27
N GLN A 205 -26.24 62.53 -33.85
CA GLN A 205 -26.05 62.42 -35.30
C GLN A 205 -27.32 61.94 -36.01
N ILE A 206 -28.02 60.95 -35.44
CA ILE A 206 -29.29 60.46 -35.98
C ILE A 206 -30.34 61.56 -35.94
N PHE A 207 -30.43 62.34 -34.87
CA PHE A 207 -31.38 63.44 -34.77
C PHE A 207 -31.12 64.51 -35.84
N GLN A 208 -29.87 64.91 -36.03
CA GLN A 208 -29.46 65.86 -37.09
C GLN A 208 -29.74 65.29 -38.49
N SER A 209 -29.40 64.02 -38.71
CA SER A 209 -29.66 63.31 -39.97
C SER A 209 -31.16 63.25 -40.27
N VAL A 210 -32.00 62.84 -39.32
CA VAL A 210 -33.45 62.75 -39.48
C VAL A 210 -34.05 64.13 -39.74
N GLN A 211 -33.59 65.18 -39.05
CA GLN A 211 -34.04 66.54 -39.30
C GLN A 211 -33.72 66.98 -40.74
N SER A 212 -32.48 66.78 -41.21
CA SER A 212 -32.08 67.09 -42.59
C SER A 212 -32.81 66.23 -43.64
N ALA A 213 -33.08 64.97 -43.30
CA ALA A 213 -33.79 64.03 -44.16
C ALA A 213 -35.29 64.35 -44.21
N GLN A 214 -35.91 64.87 -43.16
CA GLN A 214 -37.31 65.32 -43.18
C GLN A 214 -37.51 66.58 -44.03
N GLU A 215 -36.55 67.51 -44.01
CA GLU A 215 -36.54 68.66 -44.91
C GLU A 215 -36.39 68.22 -46.38
N THR A 216 -35.56 67.21 -46.64
CA THR A 216 -35.34 66.66 -47.98
C THR A 216 -36.49 65.73 -48.44
N ALA A 217 -37.07 64.94 -47.54
CA ALA A 217 -38.13 63.98 -47.85
C ALA A 217 -39.48 64.65 -48.17
N ARG A 218 -39.71 65.88 -47.69
CA ARG A 218 -40.83 66.71 -48.16
C ARG A 218 -40.73 67.09 -49.64
N SER A 219 -39.54 67.00 -50.25
CA SER A 219 -39.33 67.28 -51.68
C SER A 219 -39.31 66.03 -52.58
N GLN A 220 -39.32 64.81 -52.00
CA GLN A 220 -39.19 63.57 -52.76
C GLN A 220 -40.15 62.48 -52.26
N LEU A 221 -41.46 62.73 -52.35
CA LEU A 221 -42.46 61.66 -52.26
C LEU A 221 -42.57 60.92 -53.60
N ARG A 222 -41.73 59.89 -53.81
CA ARG A 222 -42.08 58.78 -54.71
C ARG A 222 -41.30 57.51 -54.34
N GLY A 223 -42.06 56.46 -54.06
CA GLY A 223 -41.60 55.28 -53.35
C GLY A 223 -40.76 54.29 -54.13
N VAL A 224 -40.27 53.29 -53.39
CA VAL A 224 -39.82 52.01 -53.90
C VAL A 224 -40.18 50.95 -52.85
N ALA A 225 -40.71 49.83 -53.32
CA ALA A 225 -41.03 48.65 -52.51
C ALA A 225 -39.76 47.90 -52.10
N ALA A 226 -39.70 47.45 -50.85
CA ALA A 226 -38.68 46.53 -50.38
C ALA A 226 -39.14 45.07 -50.59
N THR A 227 -38.56 44.40 -51.58
CA THR A 227 -38.55 42.93 -51.66
C THR A 227 -37.19 42.45 -51.17
N GLY A 228 -37.16 41.32 -50.44
CA GLY A 228 -35.91 40.64 -50.13
C GLY A 228 -35.88 39.94 -48.78
N TYR A 229 -36.66 38.86 -48.68
CA TYR A 229 -36.51 37.80 -47.68
C TYR A 229 -35.04 37.33 -47.63
N THR A 230 -34.40 37.31 -46.46
CA THR A 230 -33.22 36.48 -46.23
C THR A 230 -33.47 35.62 -45.01
N GLY A 231 -33.36 34.31 -45.22
CA GLY A 231 -33.86 33.28 -44.34
C GLY A 231 -33.11 33.21 -43.02
N ASN A 232 -33.90 33.08 -41.96
CA ASN A 232 -33.48 32.46 -40.71
C ASN A 232 -33.02 31.03 -41.02
N GLY A 233 -31.71 30.82 -41.07
CA GLY A 233 -31.12 29.49 -41.00
C GLY A 233 -31.36 28.90 -39.60
N PRO A 234 -31.66 27.59 -39.49
CA PRO A 234 -31.79 26.94 -38.20
C PRO A 234 -30.44 27.02 -37.48
N THR A 235 -30.43 27.71 -36.34
CA THR A 235 -29.32 27.74 -35.41
C THR A 235 -29.00 26.32 -34.96
N ASP A 236 -27.82 25.87 -35.38
CA ASP A 236 -27.18 24.64 -34.92
C ASP A 236 -27.12 24.68 -33.39
N SER A 237 -28.00 23.94 -32.76
CA SER A 237 -28.03 23.75 -31.31
C SER A 237 -27.08 22.61 -30.99
N GLU A 238 -25.79 22.80 -31.25
CA GLU A 238 -24.74 22.00 -30.64
C GLU A 238 -24.63 22.40 -29.16
N SER A 239 -25.66 22.03 -28.39
CA SER A 239 -25.60 21.92 -26.94
C SER A 239 -24.81 20.67 -26.55
N GLY A 240 -23.60 20.55 -27.10
CA GLY A 240 -22.55 19.74 -26.50
C GLY A 240 -22.18 20.44 -25.21
N SER A 241 -22.57 19.84 -24.08
CA SER A 241 -22.24 20.32 -22.75
C SER A 241 -20.72 20.36 -22.57
N ARG A 242 -20.06 21.43 -23.03
CA ARG A 242 -18.64 21.64 -22.78
C ARG A 242 -18.45 21.74 -21.29
N GLN A 243 -17.66 20.82 -20.74
CA GLN A 243 -17.18 20.91 -19.37
C GLN A 243 -16.10 21.99 -19.37
N LEU A 244 -16.47 23.19 -18.93
CA LEU A 244 -15.54 24.32 -18.79
C LEU A 244 -14.77 24.14 -17.48
N SER A 245 -13.44 24.28 -17.52
CA SER A 245 -12.63 24.22 -16.31
C SER A 245 -12.78 25.50 -15.48
N ALA A 246 -12.39 25.46 -14.20
CA ALA A 246 -12.43 26.64 -13.33
C ALA A 246 -11.59 27.80 -13.91
N GLU A 247 -10.49 27.49 -14.59
CA GLU A 247 -9.61 28.49 -15.18
C GLU A 247 -10.21 29.10 -16.45
N ASP A 248 -10.87 28.30 -17.29
CA ASP A 248 -11.60 28.81 -18.45
C ASP A 248 -12.72 29.77 -18.02
N ILE A 249 -13.41 29.44 -16.92
CA ILE A 249 -14.48 30.26 -16.34
C ILE A 249 -13.94 31.58 -15.81
N LYS A 250 -12.72 31.62 -15.26
CA LYS A 250 -12.11 32.89 -14.84
C LYS A 250 -11.69 33.76 -16.02
N ASN A 251 -11.22 33.16 -17.10
CA ASN A 251 -10.65 33.88 -18.23
C ASN A 251 -11.67 34.26 -19.31
N MET A 252 -12.89 33.71 -19.28
CA MET A 252 -13.93 34.11 -20.22
C MET A 252 -14.41 35.55 -20.01
N SER A 253 -14.80 36.18 -21.12
CA SER A 253 -15.42 37.51 -21.14
C SER A 253 -16.84 37.49 -20.55
N MET A 254 -17.35 38.62 -20.07
CA MET A 254 -18.70 38.69 -19.51
C MET A 254 -19.81 38.33 -20.51
N PRO A 255 -19.74 38.75 -21.78
CA PRO A 255 -20.70 38.33 -22.82
C PRO A 255 -20.65 36.84 -23.11
N GLU A 256 -19.46 36.24 -23.02
CA GLU A 256 -19.29 34.80 -23.21
C GLU A 256 -19.82 34.00 -22.01
N PHE A 257 -19.54 34.45 -20.80
CA PHE A 257 -20.11 33.90 -19.58
C PHE A 257 -21.64 33.94 -19.63
N ALA A 258 -22.24 35.05 -20.10
CA ALA A 258 -23.70 35.18 -20.22
C ALA A 258 -24.33 34.08 -21.09
N LYS A 259 -23.64 33.64 -22.16
CA LYS A 259 -24.11 32.56 -23.04
C LYS A 259 -24.10 31.21 -22.35
N TYR A 260 -23.06 30.91 -21.57
CA TYR A 260 -22.88 29.61 -20.90
C TYR A 260 -23.44 29.57 -19.47
N ARG A 261 -23.90 30.71 -18.94
CA ARG A 261 -24.40 30.88 -17.58
C ARG A 261 -25.47 29.85 -17.19
N SER A 262 -26.47 29.63 -18.05
CA SER A 262 -27.57 28.70 -17.77
C SER A 262 -27.07 27.25 -17.65
N GLN A 263 -26.07 26.87 -18.44
CA GLN A 263 -25.44 25.56 -18.38
C GLN A 263 -24.54 25.41 -17.15
N LEU A 264 -23.75 26.44 -16.83
CA LEU A 264 -22.82 26.44 -15.70
C LEU A 264 -23.56 26.43 -14.35
N LEU A 265 -24.54 27.31 -14.17
CA LEU A 265 -25.37 27.33 -12.95
C LEU A 265 -26.31 26.13 -12.88
N GLY A 266 -26.82 25.67 -14.01
CA GLY A 266 -27.66 24.47 -14.08
C GLY A 266 -26.92 23.19 -13.71
N ALA A 267 -25.61 23.12 -14.00
CA ALA A 267 -24.72 22.05 -13.56
C ALA A 267 -24.40 22.16 -12.06
N ALA A 268 -24.06 23.37 -11.57
CA ALA A 268 -23.77 23.62 -10.15
C ALA A 268 -24.98 23.39 -9.22
N SER A 269 -26.20 23.70 -9.68
CA SER A 269 -27.42 23.38 -8.92
C SER A 269 -27.72 21.88 -8.88
N LYS A 270 -27.28 21.12 -9.88
CA LYS A 270 -27.43 19.65 -9.90
C LYS A 270 -26.35 18.94 -9.08
N SER A 271 -25.13 19.49 -8.98
CA SER A 271 -24.08 18.96 -8.08
C SER A 271 -24.46 19.15 -6.61
N SER A 272 -24.96 20.33 -6.23
CA SER A 272 -25.38 20.62 -4.85
C SER A 272 -26.51 19.72 -4.33
N ASN A 273 -27.34 19.15 -5.23
CA ASN A 273 -28.42 18.23 -4.85
C ASN A 273 -28.01 16.75 -4.84
N ARG A 274 -26.75 16.41 -5.14
CA ARG A 274 -26.29 15.02 -5.29
C ARG A 274 -25.57 14.44 -4.07
N GLY A 275 -25.56 15.13 -2.93
CA GLY A 275 -24.81 14.67 -1.76
C GLY A 275 -25.39 15.14 -0.44
N LEU A 276 -26.43 14.46 0.04
CA LEU A 276 -26.73 14.42 1.48
C LEU A 276 -27.45 13.14 1.93
N PHE A 277 -28.06 12.37 1.02
CA PHE A 277 -28.71 11.10 1.32
C PHE A 277 -28.63 10.14 0.12
N ASP A 278 -27.45 9.56 -0.09
CA ASP A 278 -27.25 8.28 -0.81
C ASP A 278 -25.91 7.67 -0.36
#